data_AF-A0A1H3FCF4-F1
#
_entry.id   AF-A0A1H3FCF4-F1
#
_cell.length_a   1.000
_cell.length_b   1.000
_cell.length_c   1.000
_cell.angle_alpha   90.00
_cell.angle_beta   90.00
_cell.angle_gamma   90.00
#
_symmetry.space_group_name_H-M   'P 1'
#
loop_
_entity.id
_entity.type
_entity.pdbx_description
1 polymer ?
#
loop_
_entity_poly.entity_id
_entity_poly.type
_entity_poly.pdbx_seq_one_letter_code
_entity_poly.pdbx_strand_id
1 'polypeptide(L)'
;MTESYVCPRCERVEERSYKVRFIILTCPDCGENGRFLHESFVGRLEAIPESAHPENWAEMPLDERLLYAIREGLLEVDITGPM
;
A
#
# COMPACT_ATOMS: atom_id res chain seq x y z
N MET A 1 -13.08 16.19 -2.65
CA MET A 1 -12.03 15.64 -1.78
C MET A 1 -11.10 14.86 -2.69
N THR A 2 -9.79 15.11 -2.61
CA THR A 2 -8.79 14.30 -3.30
C THR A 2 -8.33 13.20 -2.35
N GLU A 3 -8.06 12.02 -2.90
CA GLU A 3 -7.57 10.85 -2.18
C GLU A 3 -6.13 10.59 -2.63
N SER A 4 -5.26 10.22 -1.69
CA SER A 4 -3.83 10.03 -1.91
C SER A 4 -3.49 8.56 -2.13
N TYR A 5 -2.69 8.27 -3.16
CA TYR A 5 -2.22 6.93 -3.50
C TYR A 5 -0.70 6.91 -3.61
N VAL A 6 -0.04 6.01 -2.89
CA VAL A 6 1.41 5.99 -2.71
C VAL A 6 2.05 4.93 -3.59
N CYS A 7 3.04 5.31 -4.39
CA CYS A 7 3.84 4.40 -5.20
C CYS A 7 4.52 3.37 -4.29
N PRO A 8 4.44 2.06 -4.59
CA PRO A 8 5.01 1.05 -3.71
C PRO A 8 6.54 0.99 -3.71
N ARG A 9 7.19 1.66 -4.67
CA ARG A 9 8.65 1.60 -4.88
C ARG A 9 9.38 2.85 -4.40
N CYS A 10 8.92 4.04 -4.78
CA CYS A 10 9.59 5.31 -4.47
C CYS A 10 8.74 6.25 -3.61
N GLU A 11 7.60 5.77 -3.11
CA GLU A 11 6.69 6.52 -2.21
C GLU A 11 6.11 7.82 -2.78
N ARG A 12 6.29 8.08 -4.09
CA ARG A 12 5.62 9.17 -4.78
C ARG A 12 4.10 9.09 -4.60
N VAL A 13 3.48 10.20 -4.26
CA VAL A 13 2.03 10.32 -4.08
C VAL A 13 1.35 10.72 -5.40
N GLU A 14 0.21 10.11 -5.69
CA GLU A 14 -0.72 10.41 -6.77
C GLU A 14 -2.09 10.78 -6.18
N GLU A 15 -2.61 11.96 -6.52
CA GLU A 15 -3.95 12.37 -6.07
C GLU A 15 -5.04 11.97 -7.07
N ARG A 16 -6.18 11.46 -6.60
CA ARG A 16 -7.36 11.17 -7.44
C ARG A 16 -8.64 11.74 -6.84
N SER A 17 -9.62 12.04 -7.67
CA SER A 17 -10.94 12.54 -7.26
C SER A 17 -11.91 11.44 -6.80
N TYR A 18 -11.43 10.21 -6.67
CA TYR A 18 -12.21 9.04 -6.30
C TYR A 18 -11.47 8.22 -5.25
N LYS A 19 -12.25 7.47 -4.46
CA LYS A 19 -11.76 6.61 -3.38
C LYS A 19 -11.86 5.14 -3.77
N VAL A 20 -10.72 4.49 -3.87
CA VAL A 20 -10.54 3.04 -4.05
C VAL A 20 -9.36 2.59 -3.18
N ARG A 21 -9.14 1.28 -3.06
CA ARG A 21 -8.07 0.75 -2.17
C ARG A 21 -6.68 0.91 -2.76
N PHE A 22 -6.57 0.71 -4.06
CA PHE A 22 -5.34 0.89 -4.82
C PHE A 22 -5.67 1.19 -6.28
N ILE A 23 -4.69 1.74 -6.99
CA ILE A 23 -4.72 1.93 -8.43
C ILE A 23 -3.47 1.30 -9.04
N ILE A 24 -3.59 0.71 -10.23
CA ILE A 24 -2.44 0.18 -10.97
C ILE A 24 -1.96 1.25 -11.93
N LEU A 25 -0.74 1.72 -11.73
CA LEU A 25 -0.14 2.78 -12.54
C LEU A 25 1.34 2.48 -12.78
N THR A 26 1.87 2.99 -13.89
CA THR A 26 3.31 3.17 -14.06
C THR A 26 3.70 4.49 -13.42
N CYS A 27 4.62 4.44 -12.45
CA CYS A 27 5.06 5.62 -11.72
C CYS A 27 5.81 6.58 -12.65
N PRO A 28 5.44 7.86 -12.72
CA PRO A 28 6.15 8.83 -13.56
C PRO A 28 7.55 9.18 -13.02
N ASP A 29 7.84 8.91 -11.74
CA ASP A 29 9.13 9.26 -11.14
C ASP A 29 10.13 8.10 -11.23
N CYS A 30 9.74 6.87 -10.85
CA CYS A 30 10.65 5.72 -10.89
C CYS A 30 10.46 4.81 -12.11
N GLY A 31 9.44 5.04 -12.95
CA GLY A 31 9.16 4.23 -14.14
C GLY A 31 8.57 2.84 -13.87
N GLU A 32 8.48 2.42 -12.60
CA GLU A 32 7.98 1.10 -12.22
C GLU A 32 6.45 1.02 -12.26
N ASN A 33 5.93 -0.10 -12.78
CA ASN A 33 4.51 -0.42 -12.71
C ASN A 33 4.19 -1.10 -11.38
N GLY A 34 3.15 -0.63 -10.68
CA GLY A 34 2.81 -1.20 -9.37
C GLY A 34 1.42 -0.82 -8.88
N ARG A 35 1.03 -1.42 -7.76
CA ARG A 35 -0.20 -1.07 -7.05
C ARG A 35 0.07 0.10 -6.12
N PHE A 36 -0.35 1.28 -6.53
CA PHE A 36 -0.32 2.46 -5.68
C PHE A 36 -1.40 2.31 -4.61
N LEU A 37 -1.00 2.29 -3.34
CA LEU A 37 -1.91 2.02 -2.23
C LEU A 37 -2.52 3.33 -1.72
N HIS A 38 -3.80 3.32 -1.39
CA HIS A 38 -4.41 4.44 -0.67
C HIS A 38 -3.65 4.69 0.63
N GLU A 39 -3.41 5.96 0.99
CA GLU A 39 -2.58 6.36 2.13
C GLU A 39 -2.99 5.68 3.46
N SER A 40 -4.29 5.40 3.63
CA SER A 40 -4.80 4.68 4.81
C SER A 40 -4.21 3.28 4.97
N PHE A 41 -3.85 2.60 3.88
CA PHE A 41 -3.18 1.29 3.97
C PHE A 41 -1.71 1.45 4.33
N VAL A 42 -1.05 2.53 3.89
CA VAL A 42 0.34 2.83 4.26
C VAL A 42 0.43 3.06 5.77
N GLY A 43 -0.41 3.93 6.33
CA GLY A 43 -0.44 4.16 7.78
C GLY A 43 -0.77 2.90 8.59
N ARG A 44 -1.57 1.98 8.05
CA ARG A 44 -1.83 0.68 8.68
C ARG A 44 -0.62 -0.27 8.64
N LEU A 45 0.16 -0.24 7.56
CA LEU A 45 1.40 -1.01 7.45
C LEU A 45 2.47 -0.50 8.41
N GLU A 46 2.59 0.83 8.57
CA GLU A 46 3.51 1.46 9.53
C GLU A 46 3.17 1.13 10.99
N ALA A 47 1.90 0.83 11.28
CA ALA A 47 1.43 0.43 12.60
C ALA A 47 1.70 -1.04 12.96
N ILE A 48 2.18 -1.86 12.01
CA ILE A 48 2.53 -3.26 12.28
C ILE A 48 3.79 -3.30 13.17
N PRO A 49 3.79 -4.07 14.28
CA PRO A 49 4.97 -4.18 15.14
C PRO A 49 6.17 -4.78 14.41
N GLU A 50 7.37 -4.23 14.64
CA GLU A 50 8.61 -4.72 14.05
C GLU A 50 8.88 -6.21 14.34
N SER A 51 8.43 -6.72 15.49
CA SER A 51 8.55 -8.14 15.85
C SER A 51 7.73 -9.08 14.96
N ALA A 52 6.75 -8.55 14.22
CA ALA A 52 5.94 -9.30 13.25
C ALA A 52 6.47 -9.16 11.81
N HIS A 53 7.51 -8.34 11.58
CA HIS A 53 8.09 -8.17 10.27
C HIS A 53 8.98 -9.38 9.90
N PRO A 54 8.90 -9.88 8.65
CA PRO A 54 9.91 -10.79 8.12
C PRO A 54 11.26 -10.07 7.99
N GLU A 55 12.35 -10.84 7.91
CA GLU A 55 13.72 -10.29 7.86
C GLU A 55 13.93 -9.25 6.75
N ASN A 56 13.31 -9.45 5.59
CA ASN A 56 13.44 -8.57 4.43
C ASN A 56 12.35 -7.49 4.32
N TRP A 57 11.55 -7.26 5.36
CA TRP A 57 10.39 -6.36 5.30
C TRP A 57 10.71 -4.96 4.77
N ALA A 58 11.81 -4.35 5.23
CA ALA A 58 12.22 -3.02 4.83
C ALA A 58 12.59 -2.92 3.33
N GLU A 59 13.00 -4.03 2.72
CA GLU A 59 13.34 -4.11 1.29
C GLU A 59 12.12 -4.37 0.41
N MET A 60 11.05 -4.90 1.00
CA MET A 60 9.80 -5.17 0.29
C MET A 60 9.11 -3.86 -0.12
N PRO A 61 8.61 -3.75 -1.35
CA PRO A 61 7.67 -2.71 -1.77
C PRO A 61 6.41 -2.68 -0.93
N LEU A 62 5.74 -1.52 -0.85
CA LEU A 62 4.52 -1.37 -0.04
C LEU A 62 3.40 -2.34 -0.44
N ASP A 63 3.24 -2.63 -1.73
CA ASP A 63 2.20 -3.56 -2.19
C ASP A 63 2.53 -5.01 -1.88
N GLU A 64 3.81 -5.39 -1.89
CA GLU A 64 4.27 -6.69 -1.40
C GLU A 64 4.09 -6.81 0.13
N ARG A 65 4.41 -5.75 0.90
CA ARG A 65 4.15 -5.69 2.35
C ARG A 65 2.67 -5.86 2.67
N LEU A 66 1.78 -5.22 1.89
CA LEU A 66 0.33 -5.38 2.03
C LEU A 66 -0.11 -6.83 1.81
N LEU A 67 0.34 -7.46 0.73
CA LEU A 67 -0.01 -8.85 0.43
C LEU A 67 0.50 -9.80 1.53
N TYR A 68 1.71 -9.58 2.04
CA TYR A 68 2.25 -10.33 3.16
C TYR A 68 1.39 -10.14 4.42
N ALA A 69 1.12 -8.89 4.80
CA ALA A 69 0.35 -8.59 6.01
C ALA A 69 -1.05 -9.22 5.99
N ILE A 70 -1.72 -9.24 4.83
CA ILE A 70 -3.01 -9.90 4.67
C ILE A 70 -2.86 -11.42 4.82
N ARG A 71 -1.88 -12.01 4.14
CA ARG A 71 -1.66 -13.46 4.16
C ARG A 71 -1.34 -13.98 5.56
N GLU A 72 -0.52 -13.26 6.30
CA GLU A 72 -0.13 -13.62 7.68
C GLU A 72 -1.14 -13.17 8.73
N GLY A 73 -2.26 -12.55 8.34
CA GLY A 73 -3.30 -12.08 9.26
C GLY A 73 -2.90 -10.87 10.11
N LEU A 74 -1.84 -10.17 9.74
CA LEU A 74 -1.39 -8.93 10.39
C LEU A 74 -2.28 -7.73 10.03
N LEU A 75 -2.99 -7.82 8.91
CA LEU A 75 -3.87 -6.77 8.43
C LEU A 75 -5.15 -7.37 7.84
N GLU A 76 -6.29 -7.14 8.52
CA GLU A 76 -7.59 -7.51 8.00
C GLU A 76 -8.06 -6.50 6.94
N VAL A 77 -8.38 -6.98 5.74
CA VAL A 77 -9.02 -6.16 4.72
C VAL A 77 -10.45 -6.64 4.56
N ASP A 78 -11.41 -5.77 4.86
CA ASP A 78 -12.80 -6.07 4.57
C ASP A 78 -12.98 -6.12 3.06
N ILE A 79 -13.14 -7.32 2.49
CA ILE A 79 -13.31 -7.52 1.05
C ILE A 79 -14.76 -7.22 0.62
N THR A 80 -15.67 -7.03 1.58
CA THR A 80 -17.13 -6.98 1.35
C THR A 80 -17.77 -5.59 1.49
N GLY A 81 -17.06 -4.56 1.93
CA GLY A 81 -17.62 -3.20 2.11
C GLY A 81 -17.17 -2.15 1.08
N PRO A 82 -18.03 -1.16 0.73
CA PRO A 82 -17.59 0.06 0.06
C PRO A 82 -16.73 0.91 1.01
N MET A 83 -15.75 1.63 0.45
CA MET A 83 -14.83 2.54 1.16
C MET A 83 -15.51 3.82 1.64
#